data_AF-A0A7W9YJL1-F1
#
_entry.id   AF-A0A7W9YJL1-F1
#
_cell.length_a   1.000
_cell.length_b   1.000
_cell.length_c   1.000
_cell.angle_alpha   90.00
_cell.angle_beta   90.00
_cell.angle_gamma   90.00
#
_symmetry.space_group_name_H-M   'P 1'
#
loop_
_entity.id
_entity.type
_entity.pdbx_description
1 polymer ?
#
loop_
_entity_poly.entity_id
_entity_poly.type
_entity_poly.pdbx_seq_one_letter_code
_entity_poly.pdbx_strand_id
1 'polypeptide(L)'
;MYGPPARVSMPGTLVGVRVMMVILGAGGLLLAVLTGLLADPQTTDGQREAAFLEHGVENATGWSEALFWIAVATGAYAVLALGLAAVMGRRTPVVWWLLAAFHGAMTLWWLWVLVDSPGVSFLPLALSAAMLGLVLMQPSRTYYRNLH
;
A
#
# COMPACT_ATOMS: atom_id res chain seq x y z
N MET A 1 46.24 12.38 -1.11
CA MET A 1 45.23 12.15 -0.04
C MET A 1 43.96 11.67 -0.72
N TYR A 2 43.63 10.38 -0.62
CA TYR A 2 42.31 9.89 -1.04
C TYR A 2 41.37 10.09 0.14
N GLY A 3 40.43 11.04 0.02
CA GLY A 3 39.31 11.14 0.95
C GLY A 3 38.44 9.88 0.85
N PRO A 4 37.71 9.52 1.92
CA PRO A 4 36.78 8.40 1.86
C PRO A 4 35.79 8.60 0.72
N PRO A 5 35.39 7.53 0.00
CA PRO A 5 34.45 7.64 -1.11
C PRO A 5 33.18 8.34 -0.61
N ALA A 6 32.75 9.38 -1.33
CA ALA A 6 31.55 10.11 -0.99
C ALA A 6 30.39 9.12 -0.90
N ARG A 7 29.74 9.03 0.26
CA ARG A 7 28.49 8.29 0.39
C ARG A 7 27.48 8.95 -0.52
N VAL A 8 27.26 8.39 -1.70
CA VAL A 8 26.15 8.80 -2.57
C VAL A 8 24.90 8.73 -1.70
N SER A 9 24.11 9.79 -1.64
CA SER A 9 22.88 9.83 -0.85
C SER A 9 21.71 9.31 -1.71
N MET A 10 20.62 8.87 -1.07
CA MET A 10 19.39 8.62 -1.82
C MET A 10 18.89 9.92 -2.45
N PRO A 11 18.46 9.91 -3.73
CA PRO A 11 17.72 11.02 -4.32
C PRO A 11 16.50 11.36 -3.47
N GLY A 12 16.19 12.66 -3.34
CA GLY A 12 15.00 13.12 -2.60
C GLY A 12 13.69 12.50 -3.11
N THR A 13 13.62 12.15 -4.39
CA THR A 13 12.49 11.43 -5.00
C THR A 13 12.27 10.06 -4.36
N LEU A 14 13.35 9.29 -4.14
CA LEU A 14 13.27 7.96 -3.50
C LEU A 14 13.01 8.07 -2.00
N VAL A 15 13.51 9.12 -1.35
CA VAL A 15 13.17 9.41 0.05
C VAL A 15 11.66 9.67 0.18
N GLY A 16 11.09 10.49 -0.71
CA GLY A 16 9.65 10.76 -0.74
C GLY A 16 8.81 9.49 -0.92
N VAL A 17 9.16 8.66 -1.92
CA VAL A 17 8.48 7.37 -2.14
C VAL A 17 8.58 6.49 -0.89
N ARG A 18 9.78 6.35 -0.31
CA ARG A 18 9.99 5.53 0.89
C ARG A 18 9.13 6.00 2.07
N VAL A 19 9.12 7.30 2.34
CA VAL A 19 8.34 7.87 3.44
C VAL A 19 6.84 7.65 3.22
N MET A 20 6.35 7.85 1.99
CA MET A 20 4.94 7.59 1.71
C MET A 20 4.58 6.11 1.84
N MET A 21 5.43 5.20 1.37
CA MET A 21 5.21 3.75 1.57
C MET A 21 5.18 3.38 3.05
N VAL A 22 6.00 4.01 3.89
CA VAL A 22 5.97 3.79 5.35
C VAL A 22 4.68 4.30 5.96
N ILE A 23 4.25 5.52 5.64
CA ILE A 23 3.04 6.12 6.20
C ILE A 23 1.79 5.33 5.77
N LEU A 24 1.66 5.06 4.46
CA LEU A 24 0.54 4.29 3.92
C LEU A 24 0.58 2.83 4.37
N GLY A 25 1.76 2.24 4.48
CA GLY A 25 1.93 0.88 4.97
C GLY A 25 1.55 0.76 6.44
N ALA A 26 2.02 1.67 7.30
CA ALA A 26 1.65 1.68 8.71
C ALA A 26 0.15 1.95 8.92
N GLY A 27 -0.39 2.94 8.20
CA GLY A 27 -1.82 3.25 8.24
C GLY A 27 -2.69 2.10 7.72
N GLY A 28 -2.28 1.46 6.62
CA GLY A 28 -2.96 0.30 6.06
C GLY A 28 -2.89 -0.91 6.99
N LEU A 29 -1.77 -1.14 7.67
CA LEU A 29 -1.64 -2.24 8.63
C LEU A 29 -2.56 -2.03 9.83
N LEU A 30 -2.61 -0.80 10.35
CA LEU A 30 -3.55 -0.44 11.42
C LEU A 30 -5.00 -0.66 10.96
N LEU A 31 -5.35 -0.20 9.77
CA LEU A 31 -6.69 -0.38 9.22
C LEU A 31 -7.03 -1.86 9.05
N ALA A 32 -6.11 -2.67 8.54
CA ALA A 32 -6.29 -4.11 8.38
C ALA A 32 -6.53 -4.83 9.71
N VAL A 33 -5.80 -4.44 10.76
CA VAL A 33 -6.04 -4.97 12.11
C VAL A 33 -7.42 -4.56 12.60
N LEU A 34 -7.80 -3.29 12.46
CA LEU A 34 -9.11 -2.80 12.91
C LEU A 34 -10.26 -3.49 12.16
N THR A 35 -10.19 -3.60 10.84
CA THR A 35 -11.22 -4.28 10.06
C THR A 35 -11.23 -5.79 10.31
N GLY A 36 -10.07 -6.40 10.55
CA GLY A 36 -9.96 -7.81 10.93
C GLY A 36 -10.60 -8.11 12.29
N LEU A 37 -10.37 -7.24 13.28
CA LEU A 37 -11.05 -7.33 14.59
C LEU A 37 -12.56 -7.16 14.46
N LEU A 38 -13.01 -6.28 13.56
CA LEU A 38 -14.45 -6.12 13.26
C LEU A 38 -15.05 -7.28 12.46
N ALA A 39 -14.23 -8.16 11.89
CA ALA A 39 -14.67 -9.34 11.15
C ALA A 39 -14.81 -10.59 12.03
N ASP A 40 -14.29 -10.57 13.27
CA ASP A 40 -14.34 -11.70 14.20
C ASP A 40 -15.79 -11.99 14.66
N PRO A 41 -16.35 -13.18 14.37
CA PRO A 41 -17.69 -13.54 14.82
C PRO A 41 -17.83 -13.46 16.35
N GLN A 42 -16.80 -13.86 17.11
CA GLN A 42 -16.88 -13.98 18.57
C GLN A 42 -17.01 -12.63 19.29
N THR A 43 -16.46 -11.55 18.72
CA THR A 43 -16.60 -10.21 19.28
C THR A 43 -17.96 -9.57 19.00
N THR A 44 -18.78 -10.17 18.13
CA THR A 44 -19.87 -9.43 17.50
C THR A 44 -21.23 -10.09 17.44
N ASP A 45 -21.34 -11.40 17.70
CA ASP A 45 -22.62 -12.11 17.60
C ASP A 45 -23.71 -11.56 18.55
N GLY A 46 -23.36 -11.17 19.79
CA GLY A 46 -24.36 -10.72 20.77
C GLY A 46 -24.85 -9.26 20.64
N GLN A 47 -24.04 -8.37 20.05
CA GLN A 47 -24.36 -6.92 19.97
C GLN A 47 -24.78 -6.45 18.57
N ARG A 48 -24.36 -7.15 17.50
CA ARG A 48 -24.73 -6.76 16.12
C ARG A 48 -26.11 -7.24 15.72
N GLU A 49 -26.53 -8.43 16.13
CA GLU A 49 -27.87 -8.96 15.77
C GLU A 49 -28.98 -8.05 16.31
N ALA A 50 -28.79 -7.51 17.53
CA ALA A 50 -29.68 -6.50 18.10
C ALA A 50 -29.68 -5.17 17.32
N ALA A 51 -28.51 -4.65 16.91
CA ALA A 51 -28.39 -3.37 16.20
C ALA A 51 -28.86 -3.43 14.73
N PHE A 52 -28.66 -4.57 14.04
CA PHE A 52 -29.09 -4.75 12.64
C PHE A 52 -30.58 -5.07 12.51
N LEU A 53 -31.16 -5.82 13.46
CA LEU A 53 -32.60 -6.01 13.55
C LEU A 53 -33.32 -4.68 13.84
N GLU A 54 -32.72 -3.79 14.63
CA GLU A 54 -33.25 -2.44 14.90
C GLU A 54 -33.25 -1.54 13.65
N HIS A 55 -32.36 -1.77 12.69
CA HIS A 55 -32.22 -0.98 11.45
C HIS A 55 -32.75 -1.69 10.19
N GLY A 56 -33.38 -2.87 10.32
CA GLY A 56 -34.05 -3.57 9.22
C GLY A 56 -33.11 -4.14 8.14
N VAL A 57 -31.85 -4.43 8.47
CA VAL A 57 -30.87 -4.94 7.50
C VAL A 57 -30.89 -6.48 7.50
N GLU A 58 -31.67 -7.09 6.61
CA GLU A 58 -31.83 -8.56 6.50
C GLU A 58 -30.56 -9.32 6.04
N ASN A 59 -29.52 -8.63 5.55
CA ASN A 59 -28.32 -9.24 4.93
C ASN A 59 -27.04 -9.11 5.77
N ALA A 60 -27.10 -9.33 7.09
CA ALA A 60 -25.94 -9.21 7.96
C ALA A 60 -24.85 -10.29 7.73
N THR A 61 -25.18 -11.40 7.07
CA THR A 61 -24.29 -12.57 6.93
C THR A 61 -23.11 -12.38 5.97
N GLY A 62 -23.22 -11.50 4.96
CA GLY A 62 -22.11 -11.23 4.01
C GLY A 62 -21.11 -10.18 4.47
N TRP A 63 -21.40 -9.46 5.57
CA TRP A 63 -20.62 -8.28 5.96
C TRP A 63 -19.31 -8.63 6.66
N SER A 64 -19.30 -9.66 7.51
CA SER A 64 -18.09 -10.15 8.18
C SER A 64 -17.09 -10.74 7.18
N GLU A 65 -17.58 -11.50 6.21
CA GLU A 65 -16.76 -12.03 5.11
C GLU A 65 -16.15 -10.90 4.26
N ALA A 66 -16.94 -9.89 3.91
CA ALA A 66 -16.44 -8.72 3.19
C ALA A 66 -15.36 -7.98 3.99
N LEU A 67 -15.59 -7.73 5.29
CA LEU A 67 -14.60 -7.09 6.17
C LEU A 67 -13.32 -7.91 6.30
N PHE A 68 -13.43 -9.24 6.38
CA PHE A 68 -12.29 -10.14 6.40
C PHE A 68 -11.44 -9.99 5.13
N TRP A 69 -12.06 -10.03 3.95
CA TRP A 69 -11.32 -9.87 2.69
C TRP A 69 -10.73 -8.47 2.54
N ILE A 70 -11.41 -7.42 3.00
CA ILE A 70 -10.87 -6.06 3.05
C ILE A 70 -9.65 -6.00 3.97
N ALA A 71 -9.71 -6.63 5.15
CA ALA A 71 -8.60 -6.71 6.09
C ALA A 71 -7.39 -7.42 5.46
N VAL A 72 -7.61 -8.57 4.83
CA VAL A 72 -6.56 -9.35 4.15
C VAL A 72 -5.93 -8.55 3.01
N ALA A 73 -6.74 -7.97 2.12
CA ALA A 73 -6.25 -7.18 1.00
C ALA A 73 -5.44 -5.96 1.46
N THR A 74 -5.97 -5.22 2.43
CA THR A 74 -5.31 -4.03 3.00
C THR A 74 -4.02 -4.41 3.73
N GLY A 75 -4.04 -5.51 4.50
CA GLY A 75 -2.88 -6.02 5.24
C GLY A 75 -1.77 -6.50 4.30
N ALA A 76 -2.13 -7.23 3.25
CA ALA A 76 -1.17 -7.67 2.23
C ALA A 76 -0.50 -6.49 1.54
N TYR A 77 -1.28 -5.47 1.14
CA TYR A 77 -0.74 -4.23 0.59
C TYR A 77 0.23 -3.55 1.56
N ALA A 78 -0.17 -3.41 2.83
CA ALA A 78 0.63 -2.75 3.86
C ALA A 78 1.97 -3.46 4.10
N VAL A 79 1.96 -4.78 4.22
CA VAL A 79 3.17 -5.60 4.41
C VAL A 79 4.10 -5.46 3.21
N LEU A 80 3.57 -5.52 1.99
CA LEU A 80 4.37 -5.33 0.78
C LEU A 80 4.97 -3.92 0.71
N ALA A 81 4.19 -2.89 1.01
CA ALA A 81 4.65 -1.50 1.01
C ALA A 81 5.79 -1.30 2.03
N LEU A 82 5.64 -1.79 3.26
CA LEU A 82 6.67 -1.71 4.30
C LEU A 82 7.91 -2.54 3.96
N GLY A 83 7.72 -3.75 3.44
CA GLY A 83 8.81 -4.62 3.00
C GLY A 83 9.65 -3.97 1.89
N LEU A 84 9.00 -3.38 0.90
CA LEU A 84 9.66 -2.63 -0.17
C LEU A 84 10.39 -1.41 0.39
N ALA A 85 9.74 -0.62 1.25
CA ALA A 85 10.37 0.54 1.89
C ALA A 85 11.60 0.18 2.74
N ALA A 86 11.61 -1.01 3.36
CA ALA A 86 12.76 -1.52 4.09
C ALA A 86 13.93 -1.89 3.17
N VAL A 87 13.65 -2.48 2.00
CA VAL A 87 14.69 -2.90 1.05
C VAL A 87 15.16 -1.81 0.10
N MET A 88 14.49 -0.65 0.02
CA MET A 88 14.93 0.50 -0.80
C MET A 88 16.38 0.93 -0.52
N GLY A 89 16.89 0.68 0.70
CA GLY A 89 18.29 0.91 1.05
C GLY A 89 19.31 0.10 0.22
N ARG A 90 18.86 -1.02 -0.36
CA ARG A 90 19.69 -1.89 -1.19
C ARG A 90 19.73 -1.35 -2.62
N ARG A 91 20.90 -0.88 -3.06
CA ARG A 91 21.15 -0.38 -4.41
C ARG A 91 21.27 -1.50 -5.43
N THR A 92 20.17 -2.21 -5.67
CA THR A 92 20.13 -3.27 -6.66
C THR A 92 19.10 -2.94 -7.74
N PRO A 93 19.37 -3.29 -9.01
CA PRO A 93 18.39 -3.12 -10.08
C PRO A 93 17.11 -3.93 -9.83
N VAL A 94 17.21 -5.02 -9.07
CA VAL A 94 16.06 -5.84 -8.64
C VAL A 94 15.09 -5.02 -7.80
N VAL A 95 15.58 -4.25 -6.83
CA VAL A 95 14.71 -3.40 -5.98
C VAL A 95 14.01 -2.33 -6.81
N TRP A 96 14.69 -1.74 -7.80
CA TRP A 96 14.05 -0.79 -8.71
C TRP A 96 12.89 -1.43 -9.48
N TRP A 97 13.09 -2.63 -10.03
CA TRP A 97 12.03 -3.36 -10.74
C TRP A 97 10.87 -3.74 -9.82
N LEU A 98 11.15 -4.16 -8.59
CA LEU A 98 10.11 -4.47 -7.61
C LEU A 98 9.24 -3.24 -7.30
N LEU A 99 9.87 -2.07 -7.11
CA LEU A 99 9.14 -0.82 -6.88
C LEU A 99 8.29 -0.44 -8.10
N ALA A 100 8.88 -0.50 -9.30
CA ALA A 100 8.18 -0.16 -10.54
C ALA A 100 7.00 -1.11 -10.80
N ALA A 101 7.20 -2.41 -10.61
CA ALA A 101 6.16 -3.42 -10.76
C ALA A 101 5.04 -3.25 -9.73
N PHE A 102 5.38 -2.99 -8.47
CA PHE A 102 4.41 -2.78 -7.41
C PHE A 102 3.54 -1.54 -7.67
N HIS A 103 4.14 -0.38 -7.90
CA HIS A 103 3.37 0.84 -8.15
C HIS A 103 2.64 0.80 -9.51
N GLY A 104 3.21 0.13 -10.50
CA GLY A 104 2.56 -0.14 -11.80
C GLY A 104 1.30 -0.99 -11.64
N ALA A 105 1.40 -2.11 -10.92
CA ALA A 105 0.27 -2.98 -10.62
C ALA A 105 -0.83 -2.24 -9.84
N MET A 106 -0.45 -1.44 -8.82
CA MET A 106 -1.41 -0.66 -8.04
C MET A 106 -2.10 0.42 -8.86
N THR A 107 -1.38 1.08 -9.76
CA THR A 107 -1.96 2.08 -10.68
C THR A 107 -2.95 1.42 -11.62
N LEU A 108 -2.60 0.26 -12.19
CA LEU A 108 -3.50 -0.49 -13.07
C LEU A 108 -4.74 -1.00 -12.33
N TRP A 109 -4.56 -1.49 -11.11
CA TRP A 109 -5.66 -1.91 -10.25
C TRP A 109 -6.63 -0.78 -9.97
N TRP A 110 -6.15 0.41 -9.58
CA TRP A 110 -7.03 1.54 -9.31
C TRP A 110 -7.73 2.09 -10.56
N LEU A 111 -7.08 2.01 -11.73
CA LEU A 111 -7.76 2.30 -13.00
C LEU A 111 -8.92 1.35 -13.23
N TRP A 112 -8.73 0.05 -12.97
CA TRP A 112 -9.80 -0.94 -13.07
C TRP A 112 -10.96 -0.64 -12.12
N VAL A 113 -10.67 -0.35 -10.85
CA VAL A 113 -11.70 -0.02 -9.84
C VAL A 113 -12.50 1.22 -10.24
N LEU A 114 -11.86 2.25 -10.81
CA LEU A 114 -12.58 3.45 -11.28
C LEU A 114 -13.52 3.17 -12.45
N VAL A 115 -13.19 2.21 -13.32
CA VAL A 115 -14.06 1.79 -14.42
C VAL A 115 -15.26 1.01 -13.90
N ASP A 116 -15.04 0.09 -12.96
CA ASP A 116 -16.09 -0.76 -12.38
C ASP A 116 -16.99 -0.01 -11.39
N SER A 117 -16.44 0.98 -10.69
CA SER A 117 -17.10 1.70 -9.60
C SER A 117 -16.82 3.21 -9.67
N PRO A 118 -17.55 3.98 -10.51
CA PRO A 118 -17.25 5.39 -10.79
C PRO A 118 -17.41 6.36 -9.61
N GLY A 119 -17.91 5.90 -8.45
CA GLY A 119 -18.03 6.68 -7.22
C GLY A 119 -16.82 6.59 -6.27
N VAL A 120 -15.80 5.79 -6.60
CA VAL A 120 -14.62 5.65 -5.74
C VAL A 120 -13.68 6.86 -5.86
N SER A 121 -12.93 7.13 -4.80
CA SER A 121 -11.97 8.23 -4.78
C SER A 121 -10.85 8.04 -5.80
N PHE A 122 -10.47 9.12 -6.51
CA PHE A 122 -9.30 9.16 -7.40
C PHE A 122 -7.96 9.24 -6.64
N LEU A 123 -7.99 9.56 -5.35
CA LEU A 123 -6.78 9.81 -4.56
C LEU A 123 -5.79 8.64 -4.58
N PRO A 124 -6.21 7.37 -4.41
CA PRO A 124 -5.29 6.24 -4.42
C PRO A 124 -4.61 6.05 -5.78
N LEU A 125 -5.34 6.27 -6.88
CA LEU A 125 -4.78 6.24 -8.24
C LEU A 125 -3.72 7.32 -8.42
N ALA A 126 -4.06 8.56 -8.06
CA ALA A 126 -3.15 9.70 -8.21
C ALA A 126 -1.86 9.45 -7.43
N LEU A 127 -1.97 8.88 -6.22
CA LEU A 127 -0.84 8.59 -5.36
C LEU A 127 0.04 7.46 -5.91
N SER A 128 -0.55 6.35 -6.37
CA SER A 128 0.21 5.25 -6.96
C SER A 128 0.92 5.67 -8.26
N ALA A 129 0.23 6.46 -9.10
CA ALA A 129 0.78 6.99 -10.34
C ALA A 129 1.93 7.98 -10.06
N ALA A 130 1.78 8.86 -9.06
CA ALA A 130 2.84 9.78 -8.66
C ALA A 130 4.08 9.02 -8.16
N MET A 131 3.91 8.00 -7.31
CA MET A 131 5.03 7.17 -6.84
C MET A 131 5.71 6.44 -8.00
N LEU A 132 4.93 5.87 -8.93
CA LEU A 132 5.47 5.24 -10.13
C LEU A 132 6.30 6.24 -10.95
N GLY A 133 5.76 7.44 -11.18
CA GLY A 133 6.46 8.53 -11.86
C GLY A 133 7.81 8.83 -11.21
N LEU A 134 7.83 9.02 -9.88
CA LEU A 134 9.06 9.27 -9.11
C LEU A 134 10.07 8.12 -9.21
N VAL A 135 9.62 6.87 -9.23
CA VAL A 135 10.49 5.68 -9.40
C VAL A 135 11.08 5.61 -10.81
N LEU A 136 10.34 6.04 -11.84
CA LEU A 136 10.78 6.01 -13.24
C LEU A 136 11.68 7.19 -13.62
N MET A 137 11.75 8.24 -12.81
CA MET A 137 12.62 9.38 -13.07
C MET A 137 14.11 8.99 -13.17
N GLN A 138 14.86 9.74 -13.98
CA GLN A 138 16.30 9.57 -14.21
C GLN A 138 17.12 9.45 -12.90
N PRO A 139 16.95 10.32 -11.88
CA PRO A 139 17.72 10.20 -10.63
C PRO A 139 17.52 8.87 -9.91
N SER A 140 16.28 8.35 -9.89
CA SER A 140 15.94 7.08 -9.29
C SER A 140 16.58 5.91 -10.04
N ARG A 141 16.55 5.94 -11.39
CA ARG A 141 17.17 4.91 -12.23
C ARG A 141 18.69 4.87 -12.07
N THR A 142 19.33 6.03 -12.03
CA THR A 142 20.78 6.15 -11.85
C THR A 142 21.22 5.64 -10.48
N TYR A 143 20.44 5.93 -9.43
CA TYR A 143 20.71 5.44 -8.08
C TYR A 143 20.79 3.91 -7.98
N TYR A 144 19.94 3.18 -8.71
CA TYR A 144 19.93 1.71 -8.70
C TYR A 144 20.84 1.06 -9.77
N ARG A 145 21.33 1.83 -10.74
CA ARG A 145 22.25 1.37 -11.79
C ARG A 145 23.73 1.53 -11.43
N ASN A 146 24.07 2.56 -10.66
CA ASN A 146 25.46 2.82 -10.26
C ASN A 146 25.85 1.90 -9.10
N LEU A 147 26.22 0.67 -9.44
CA LEU A 147 26.78 -0.36 -8.55
C LEU A 147 28.31 -0.39 -8.54
N HIS A 148 28.96 0.66 -9.06
CA HIS A 148 30.41 0.75 -9.22
C HIS A 148 30.95 2.05 -8.61
#